data_AF-R7JLD3-F1
#
_entry.id   AF-R7JLD3-F1
#
_cell.length_a   1.000
_cell.length_b   1.000
_cell.length_c   1.000
_cell.angle_alpha   90.00
_cell.angle_beta   90.00
_cell.angle_gamma   90.00
#
_symmetry.space_group_name_H-M   'P 1'
#
loop_
_entity.id
_entity.type
_entity.pdbx_description
1 polymer ?
#
loop_
_entity_poly.entity_id
_entity_poly.type
_entity_poly.pdbx_seq_one_letter_code
_entity_poly.pdbx_strand_id
1 'polypeptide(L)'
;MKKIFISLFALFIFISCDNKESYMQDFSQFIQEVEDNADKYSEKDWKKADKKFEEYAGSIYKKYAEELTAEEKIEIAKCQTTYAALKAKAGIKDFGKSLKEAAQKAKEAFEEEK
;
A
#
# COMPACT_ATOMS: atom_id res chain seq x y z
N MET A 1 23.13 0.66 31.12
CA MET A 1 22.66 -0.67 30.64
C MET A 1 22.04 -0.50 29.26
N LYS A 2 22.71 -0.97 28.21
CA LYS A 2 22.24 -0.87 26.81
C LYS A 2 21.12 -1.87 26.61
N LYS A 3 19.89 -1.39 26.44
CA LYS A 3 18.73 -2.24 26.11
C LYS A 3 18.84 -2.60 24.63
N ILE A 4 19.28 -3.82 24.35
CA ILE A 4 19.28 -4.39 23.00
C ILE A 4 17.83 -4.79 22.72
N PHE A 5 17.11 -3.96 21.96
CA PHE A 5 15.84 -4.37 21.37
C PHE A 5 16.14 -5.25 20.17
N ILE A 6 16.07 -6.56 20.38
CA ILE A 6 16.10 -7.56 19.31
C ILE A 6 14.77 -7.42 18.56
N SER A 7 14.80 -6.66 17.46
CA SER A 7 13.71 -6.66 16.49
C SER A 7 13.80 -7.97 15.69
N LEU A 8 12.90 -8.88 16.01
CA LEU A 8 12.76 -10.16 15.33
C LEU A 8 12.11 -9.90 13.95
N PHE A 9 12.91 -9.53 12.97
CA PHE A 9 12.49 -9.50 11.58
C PHE A 9 12.44 -10.95 11.09
N ALA A 10 11.33 -11.63 11.37
CA ALA A 10 11.03 -12.92 10.76
C ALA A 10 10.79 -12.67 9.25
N LEU A 11 11.85 -12.82 8.46
CA LEU A 11 11.77 -12.97 7.01
C LEU A 11 11.10 -14.32 6.72
N PHE A 12 9.78 -14.34 6.79
CA PHE A 12 9.00 -15.36 6.09
C PHE A 12 9.12 -15.06 4.59
N ILE A 13 10.09 -15.69 3.95
CA ILE A 13 10.18 -15.73 2.50
C ILE A 13 9.14 -16.76 2.06
N PHE A 14 7.87 -16.38 2.03
CA PHE A 14 6.90 -17.12 1.25
C PHE A 14 7.34 -16.97 -0.20
N ILE A 15 7.67 -18.09 -0.84
CA ILE A 15 7.63 -18.17 -2.30
C ILE A 15 6.15 -18.01 -2.63
N SER A 16 5.67 -16.77 -2.75
CA SER A 16 4.30 -16.55 -3.19
C SER A 16 4.22 -17.10 -4.60
N CYS A 17 3.28 -18.02 -4.80
CA CYS A 17 2.92 -18.43 -6.14
C CYS A 17 2.36 -17.16 -6.78
N ASP A 18 3.13 -16.52 -7.65
CA ASP A 18 2.85 -15.18 -8.17
C ASP A 18 1.56 -15.21 -9.00
N ASN A 19 0.43 -14.90 -8.35
CA ASN A 19 -0.92 -14.88 -8.92
C ASN A 19 -1.74 -13.71 -8.36
N LYS A 20 -2.84 -13.39 -9.03
CA LYS A 20 -3.75 -12.28 -8.70
C LYS A 20 -4.27 -12.35 -7.25
N GLU A 21 -4.70 -13.52 -6.78
CA GLU A 21 -5.27 -13.67 -5.43
C GLU A 21 -4.22 -13.38 -4.35
N SER A 22 -3.00 -13.88 -4.54
CA SER A 22 -1.87 -13.60 -3.64
C SER A 22 -1.52 -12.12 -3.65
N TYR A 23 -1.54 -11.45 -4.80
CA TYR A 23 -1.37 -10.00 -4.87
C TYR A 23 -2.43 -9.24 -4.05
N MET A 24 -3.70 -9.59 -4.20
CA MET A 24 -4.80 -8.95 -3.45
C MET A 24 -4.61 -9.09 -1.95
N GLN A 25 -4.32 -10.32 -1.50
CA GLN A 25 -4.06 -10.60 -0.09
C GLN A 25 -2.82 -9.86 0.43
N ASP A 26 -1.72 -9.90 -0.31
CA ASP A 26 -0.45 -9.29 0.08
C ASP A 26 -0.57 -7.76 0.18
N PHE A 27 -1.31 -7.12 -0.73
CA PHE A 27 -1.51 -5.68 -0.66
C PHE A 27 -2.37 -5.31 0.56
N SER A 28 -3.48 -6.02 0.80
CA SER A 28 -4.31 -5.79 1.98
C SER A 28 -3.53 -6.01 3.28
N GLN A 29 -2.76 -7.09 3.36
CA GLN A 29 -1.94 -7.38 4.55
C GLN A 29 -0.88 -6.30 4.77
N PHE A 30 -0.23 -5.83 3.72
CA PHE A 30 0.72 -4.71 3.83
C PHE A 30 0.04 -3.44 4.39
N ILE A 31 -1.16 -3.10 3.94
CA ILE A 31 -1.89 -1.93 4.48
C ILE A 31 -2.20 -2.13 5.96
N GLN A 32 -2.65 -3.32 6.36
CA GLN A 32 -2.90 -3.65 7.76
C GLN A 32 -1.62 -3.54 8.61
N GLU A 33 -0.49 -4.05 8.12
CA GLU A 33 0.81 -3.94 8.79
C GLU A 33 1.25 -2.48 8.98
N VAL A 34 0.97 -1.60 8.01
CA VAL A 34 1.23 -0.16 8.14
C VAL A 34 0.28 0.44 9.16
N GLU A 35 -1.01 0.13 9.12
CA GLU A 35 -2.02 0.63 10.06
C GLU A 35 -1.66 0.31 11.52
N ASP A 36 -1.27 -0.94 11.79
CA ASP A 36 -0.93 -1.44 13.12
C ASP A 36 0.36 -0.83 13.70
N ASN A 37 1.22 -0.27 12.86
CA ASN A 37 2.57 0.18 13.25
C ASN A 37 2.89 1.64 12.88
N ALA A 38 1.99 2.36 12.21
CA ALA A 38 2.22 3.72 11.72
C ALA A 38 2.60 4.71 12.82
N ASP A 39 2.09 4.51 14.05
CA ASP A 39 2.41 5.31 15.24
C ASP A 39 3.86 5.17 15.70
N LYS A 40 4.54 4.08 15.31
CA LYS A 40 5.93 3.75 15.67
C LYS A 40 6.90 3.94 14.52
N TYR A 41 6.42 4.22 13.31
CA TYR A 41 7.28 4.33 12.13
C TYR A 41 8.21 5.54 12.23
N SER A 42 9.50 5.30 12.00
CA SER A 42 10.44 6.37 11.69
C SER A 42 10.29 6.85 10.25
N GLU A 43 10.92 7.97 9.90
CA GLU A 43 11.00 8.43 8.50
C GLU A 43 11.59 7.35 7.58
N LYS A 44 12.56 6.57 8.07
CA LYS A 44 13.15 5.47 7.31
C LYS A 44 12.15 4.34 7.06
N ASP A 45 11.26 4.08 8.01
CA ASP A 45 10.23 3.04 7.86
C ASP A 45 9.15 3.49 6.88
N TRP A 46 8.73 4.76 6.95
CA TRP A 46 7.87 5.36 5.92
C TRP A 46 8.46 5.27 4.52
N LYS A 47 9.77 5.55 4.35
CA LYS A 47 10.43 5.41 3.05
C LYS A 47 10.47 3.96 2.53
N LYS A 48 10.50 2.95 3.42
CA LYS A 48 10.39 1.55 3.02
C LYS A 48 8.96 1.18 2.64
N ALA A 49 7.99 1.61 3.45
CA ALA A 49 6.58 1.42 3.17
C ALA A 49 6.20 2.05 1.83
N ASP A 50 6.71 3.25 1.53
CA ASP A 50 6.47 3.93 0.25
C ASP A 50 6.97 3.13 -0.95
N LYS A 51 8.15 2.50 -0.84
CA LYS A 51 8.66 1.65 -1.92
C LYS A 51 7.77 0.43 -2.16
N LYS A 52 7.35 -0.24 -1.08
CA LYS A 52 6.47 -1.42 -1.16
C LYS A 52 5.08 -1.04 -1.68
N PHE A 53 4.56 0.10 -1.26
CA PHE A 53 3.31 0.66 -1.76
C PHE A 53 3.38 0.95 -3.27
N GLU A 54 4.42 1.62 -3.75
CA GLU A 54 4.58 1.93 -5.18
C GLU A 54 4.74 0.67 -6.04
N GLU A 55 5.30 -0.41 -5.48
CA GLU A 55 5.35 -1.70 -6.15
C GLU A 55 3.95 -2.33 -6.31
N TYR A 56 3.15 -2.37 -5.22
CA TYR A 56 1.78 -2.89 -5.25
C TYR A 56 0.83 -2.05 -6.11
N ALA A 57 0.86 -0.73 -5.97
CA ALA A 57 -0.01 0.19 -6.69
C ALA A 57 0.45 0.47 -8.14
N GLY A 58 1.71 0.14 -8.45
CA GLY A 58 2.34 0.39 -9.74
C GLY A 58 2.52 -0.88 -10.55
N SER A 59 3.70 -1.51 -10.41
CA SER A 59 4.10 -2.63 -11.27
C SER A 59 3.25 -3.87 -11.10
N ILE A 60 2.89 -4.25 -9.86
CA ILE A 60 2.11 -5.46 -9.61
C ILE A 60 0.65 -5.24 -10.03
N TYR A 61 0.08 -4.07 -9.73
CA TYR A 61 -1.25 -3.68 -10.26
C TYR A 61 -1.32 -3.83 -11.78
N LYS A 62 -0.35 -3.25 -12.51
CA LYS A 62 -0.31 -3.31 -13.98
C LYS A 62 -0.25 -4.74 -14.52
N LYS A 63 0.44 -5.64 -13.80
CA LYS A 63 0.55 -7.05 -14.19
C LYS A 63 -0.82 -7.74 -14.18
N TYR A 64 -1.66 -7.45 -13.20
CA TYR A 64 -2.95 -8.12 -12.99
C TYR A 64 -4.18 -7.30 -13.42
N ALA A 65 -4.00 -6.07 -13.92
CA ALA A 65 -5.07 -5.11 -14.16
C ALA A 65 -6.23 -5.64 -15.02
N GLU A 66 -5.93 -6.50 -15.99
CA GLU A 66 -6.93 -7.12 -16.89
C GLU A 66 -7.67 -8.29 -16.23
N GLU A 67 -7.09 -8.94 -15.22
CA GLU A 67 -7.68 -10.08 -14.50
C GLU A 67 -8.54 -9.66 -13.30
N LEU A 68 -8.42 -8.39 -12.88
CA LEU A 68 -9.13 -7.85 -11.72
C LEU A 68 -10.61 -7.57 -12.03
N THR A 69 -11.50 -8.06 -11.17
CA THR A 69 -12.92 -7.70 -11.18
C THR A 69 -13.14 -6.25 -10.71
N ALA A 70 -14.36 -5.76 -10.87
CA ALA A 70 -14.73 -4.44 -10.37
C ALA A 70 -14.59 -4.36 -8.83
N GLU A 71 -15.00 -5.42 -8.13
CA GLU A 71 -14.91 -5.53 -6.67
C GLU A 71 -13.45 -5.52 -6.20
N GLU A 72 -12.57 -6.27 -6.88
CA GLU A 72 -11.14 -6.29 -6.56
C GLU A 72 -10.47 -4.92 -6.82
N LYS A 73 -10.88 -4.21 -7.88
CA LYS A 73 -10.42 -2.84 -8.13
C LYS A 73 -10.87 -1.87 -7.02
N ILE A 74 -12.08 -2.06 -6.48
CA ILE A 74 -12.58 -1.28 -5.34
C ILE A 74 -11.75 -1.58 -4.08
N GLU A 75 -11.39 -2.84 -3.83
CA GLU A 75 -10.52 -3.22 -2.71
C GLU A 75 -9.11 -2.61 -2.81
N ILE A 76 -8.54 -2.57 -4.01
CA ILE A 76 -7.27 -1.89 -4.26
C ILE A 76 -7.40 -0.37 -4.01
N ALA A 77 -8.48 0.26 -4.47
CA ALA A 77 -8.73 1.67 -4.22
C ALA A 77 -8.86 1.98 -2.72
N LYS A 78 -9.51 1.09 -1.95
CA LYS A 78 -9.53 1.16 -0.48
C LYS A 78 -8.12 1.08 0.10
N CYS A 79 -7.29 0.14 -0.36
CA CYS A 79 -5.89 0.04 0.08
C CYS A 79 -5.10 1.34 -0.16
N GLN A 80 -5.23 1.91 -1.37
CA GLN A 80 -4.57 3.17 -1.74
C GLN A 80 -5.02 4.35 -0.88
N THR A 81 -6.34 4.49 -0.66
CA THR A 81 -6.90 5.58 0.15
C THR A 81 -6.57 5.44 1.64
N THR A 82 -6.61 4.23 2.19
CA THR A 82 -6.18 3.96 3.58
C THR A 82 -4.71 4.33 3.78
N TYR A 83 -3.82 3.93 2.87
CA TYR A 83 -2.41 4.31 2.96
C TYR A 83 -2.20 5.84 2.94
N ALA A 84 -2.93 6.54 2.07
CA ALA A 84 -2.91 8.01 2.01
C ALA A 84 -3.33 8.64 3.34
N ALA A 85 -4.42 8.14 3.94
CA ALA A 85 -4.92 8.62 5.22
C ALA A 85 -3.93 8.37 6.37
N LEU A 86 -3.29 7.19 6.40
CA LEU A 86 -2.27 6.85 7.40
C LEU A 86 -1.06 7.79 7.30
N LYS A 87 -0.58 8.07 6.08
CA LYS A 87 0.50 9.05 5.87
C LYS A 87 0.12 10.46 6.30
N ALA A 88 -1.10 10.90 5.96
CA ALA A 88 -1.60 12.21 6.38
C ALA A 88 -1.69 12.31 7.90
N LYS A 89 -2.20 11.27 8.58
CA LYS A 89 -2.28 11.18 10.05
C LYS A 89 -0.90 11.21 10.70
N ALA A 90 0.11 10.60 10.08
CA ALA A 90 1.50 10.64 10.51
C ALA A 90 2.21 11.96 10.18
N GLY A 91 1.54 12.93 9.54
CA GLY A 91 2.12 14.22 9.15
C GLY A 91 3.05 14.15 7.94
N ILE A 92 3.07 13.02 7.20
CA ILE A 92 3.87 12.84 6.00
C ILE A 92 3.14 13.47 4.81
N LYS A 93 3.72 14.55 4.28
CA LYS A 93 3.14 15.30 3.13
C LYS A 93 3.66 14.87 1.78
N ASP A 94 4.71 14.05 1.75
CA ASP A 94 5.25 13.52 0.51
C ASP A 94 4.41 12.33 0.05
N PHE A 95 3.60 12.54 -0.99
CA PHE A 95 2.83 11.47 -1.63
C PHE A 95 3.54 11.04 -2.91
N GLY A 96 3.80 9.73 -2.99
CA GLY A 96 4.40 9.09 -4.16
C GLY A 96 3.54 9.24 -5.41
N LYS A 97 4.12 8.87 -6.55
CA LYS A 97 3.48 9.07 -7.87
C LYS A 97 2.18 8.30 -7.98
N SER A 98 2.15 7.03 -7.54
CA SER A 98 0.96 6.18 -7.66
C SER A 98 -0.24 6.72 -6.86
N LEU A 99 0.00 7.31 -5.67
CA LEU A 99 -1.05 7.96 -4.87
C LEU A 99 -1.64 9.18 -5.56
N LYS A 100 -0.79 10.01 -6.16
CA LYS A 100 -1.23 11.19 -6.92
C LYS A 100 -2.04 10.78 -8.15
N GLU A 101 -1.59 9.76 -8.87
CA GLU A 101 -2.33 9.21 -10.02
C GLU A 101 -3.68 8.61 -9.61
N ALA A 102 -3.73 7.86 -8.52
CA ALA A 102 -4.98 7.30 -7.99
C ALA A 102 -5.97 8.41 -7.60
N ALA A 103 -5.50 9.45 -6.92
CA ALA A 103 -6.33 10.60 -6.55
C ALA A 103 -6.87 11.36 -7.78
N GLN A 104 -6.04 11.52 -8.83
CA GLN A 104 -6.47 12.13 -10.08
C GLN A 104 -7.55 11.31 -10.78
N LYS A 105 -7.33 10.00 -10.95
CA LYS A 105 -8.31 9.10 -11.60
C LYS A 105 -9.63 9.07 -10.85
N ALA A 106 -9.60 9.04 -9.52
CA ALA A 106 -10.81 9.12 -8.71
C ALA A 106 -11.56 10.43 -8.97
N LYS A 107 -10.86 11.56 -9.02
CA LYS A 107 -11.45 12.87 -9.32
C LYS A 107 -12.11 12.89 -10.70
N GLU A 108 -11.45 12.36 -11.73
CA GLU A 108 -11.99 12.27 -13.10
C GLU A 108 -13.27 11.42 -13.15
N ALA A 109 -13.27 10.24 -12.51
CA ALA A 109 -14.45 9.38 -12.46
C ALA A 109 -15.67 10.03 -11.79
N PHE A 110 -15.46 10.81 -10.71
CA PHE A 110 -16.54 11.56 -10.07
C PHE A 110 -17.05 12.75 -10.90
N GLU A 111 -16.22 13.31 -11.79
CA GLU A 111 -16.61 14.40 -12.67
C GLU A 111 -17.37 13.89 -13.92
N GLU A 112 -17.07 12.69 -14.41
CA GLU A 112 -17.76 12.06 -15.55
C GLU A 112 -19.18 11.56 -15.22
N GLU A 113 -19.49 11.29 -13.95
CA GLU A 113 -20.83 10.87 -13.50
C GLU A 113 -21.83 12.04 -13.32
N LYS A 114 -21.45 13.29 -13.63
CA LYS A 114 -22.26 14.51 -13.43
C LYS A 114 -22.75 15.14 -14.72
#